data_AF-A0A9X0NRD2-F1
#
_entry.id   AF-A0A9X0NRD2-F1
#
_cell.length_a   1.000
_cell.length_b   1.000
_cell.length_c   1.000
_cell.angle_alpha   90.00
_cell.angle_beta   90.00
_cell.angle_gamma   90.00
#
_symmetry.space_group_name_H-M   'P 1'
#
loop_
_entity.id
_entity.type
_entity.pdbx_description
1 polymer ?
#
loop_
_entity_poly.entity_id
_entity_poly.type
_entity_poly.pdbx_seq_one_letter_code
_entity_poly.pdbx_strand_id
1 'polypeptide(L)'
;MEQTFIEKCNHDELDYVIKDYWQDVWNYSFIITKDPHLSDDITQDVFIKVFKNWNSFRKESSIKTWILKITRNTAINYLKSSYFKRISLIGFFSDDKQSLSAEQEFFNQEEMNEVWKVVLKLPKKHREIIILDAKYELSYEEMAETLGVSIGTVKSRLSRARSKVSKLIGEGSSDEQ
;
A
#
# COMPACT_ATOMS: atom_id res chain seq x y z
N MET A 1 29.66 8.49 -12.53
CA MET A 1 28.66 7.75 -13.33
C MET A 1 27.23 8.03 -12.88
N GLU A 2 26.99 8.47 -11.62
CA GLU A 2 25.65 8.84 -11.13
C GLU A 2 25.19 10.25 -11.53
N GLN A 3 26.10 11.20 -11.78
CA GLN A 3 25.75 12.58 -12.11
C GLN A 3 25.16 12.78 -13.51
N THR A 4 25.39 11.86 -14.45
CA THR A 4 24.95 12.01 -15.85
C THR A 4 23.49 11.58 -16.08
N PHE A 5 22.83 10.99 -15.09
CA PHE A 5 21.47 10.47 -15.25
C PHE A 5 20.38 11.49 -14.87
N ILE A 6 20.73 12.51 -14.09
CA ILE A 6 19.80 13.55 -13.63
C ILE A 6 19.42 14.53 -14.76
N GLU A 7 20.30 14.72 -15.77
CA GLU A 7 20.09 15.70 -16.85
C GLU A 7 18.97 15.35 -17.85
N LYS A 8 18.34 14.18 -17.77
CA LYS A 8 17.25 13.76 -18.68
C LYS A 8 15.87 13.67 -18.02
N CYS A 9 15.74 14.08 -16.77
CA CYS A 9 14.45 14.14 -16.09
C CYS A 9 14.03 15.60 -15.96
N ASN A 10 12.84 15.95 -16.44
CA ASN A 10 12.26 17.27 -16.20
C ASN A 10 11.97 17.38 -14.70
N HIS A 11 12.90 17.99 -13.95
CA HIS A 11 12.94 17.97 -12.49
C HIS A 11 11.62 18.46 -11.86
N ASP A 12 10.98 19.44 -12.48
CA ASP A 12 9.74 20.06 -12.00
C ASP A 12 8.53 19.10 -12.07
N GLU A 13 8.47 18.24 -13.10
CA GLU A 13 7.40 17.24 -13.24
C GLU A 13 7.48 16.16 -12.16
N LEU A 14 8.70 15.78 -11.78
CA LEU A 14 8.94 14.77 -10.75
C LEU A 14 8.67 15.29 -9.34
N ASP A 15 9.02 16.55 -9.07
CA ASP A 15 8.68 17.18 -7.79
C ASP A 15 7.16 17.25 -7.59
N TYR A 16 6.41 17.53 -8.66
CA TYR A 16 4.95 17.47 -8.64
C TYR A 16 4.45 16.05 -8.34
N VAL A 17 4.99 15.03 -9.03
CA VAL A 17 4.62 13.62 -8.80
C VAL A 17 4.93 13.18 -7.37
N ILE A 18 6.09 13.55 -6.82
CA ILE A 18 6.43 13.21 -5.45
C ILE A 18 5.41 13.84 -4.49
N LYS A 19 5.14 15.14 -4.63
CA LYS A 19 4.18 15.84 -3.75
C LYS A 19 2.78 15.25 -3.83
N ASP A 20 2.30 14.94 -5.03
CA ASP A 20 0.94 14.45 -5.24
C ASP A 20 0.74 13.00 -4.77
N TYR A 21 1.78 12.16 -4.86
CA TYR A 21 1.65 10.72 -4.62
C TYR A 21 2.36 10.24 -3.36
N TRP A 22 3.12 11.08 -2.64
CA TRP A 22 3.88 10.65 -1.46
C TRP A 22 3.00 9.94 -0.43
N GLN A 23 1.91 10.59 -0.04
CA GLN A 23 1.01 10.05 0.97
C GLN A 23 0.29 8.78 0.48
N ASP A 24 -0.08 8.72 -0.80
CA ASP A 24 -0.72 7.53 -1.39
C ASP A 24 0.24 6.32 -1.41
N VAL A 25 1.51 6.56 -1.75
CA VAL A 25 2.56 5.54 -1.71
C VAL A 25 2.78 5.04 -0.28
N TRP A 26 2.92 5.97 0.66
CA TRP A 26 3.13 5.66 2.07
C TRP A 26 1.95 4.86 2.64
N ASN A 27 0.73 5.36 2.47
CA ASN A 27 -0.50 4.71 2.92
C ASN A 27 -0.65 3.31 2.32
N TYR A 28 -0.38 3.17 1.02
CA TYR A 28 -0.52 1.86 0.38
C TYR A 28 0.56 0.88 0.82
N SER A 29 1.78 1.36 1.07
CA SER A 29 2.84 0.57 1.70
C SER A 29 2.41 0.08 3.08
N PHE A 30 1.94 0.99 3.94
CA PHE A 30 1.48 0.68 5.28
C PHE A 30 0.32 -0.33 5.30
N ILE A 31 -0.61 -0.21 4.35
CA ILE A 31 -1.67 -1.21 4.15
C ILE A 31 -1.10 -2.61 3.92
N ILE A 32 0.01 -2.72 3.19
CA ILE A 32 0.62 -4.01 2.83
C ILE A 32 1.50 -4.56 3.96
N THR A 33 2.24 -3.69 4.65
CA THR A 33 3.28 -4.03 5.63
C THR A 33 2.80 -4.03 7.07
N LYS A 34 1.90 -3.10 7.42
CA LYS A 34 1.53 -2.72 8.80
C LYS A 34 2.70 -2.25 9.66
N ASP A 35 3.73 -1.70 9.05
CA ASP A 35 4.91 -1.21 9.76
C ASP A 35 5.22 0.19 9.24
N PRO A 36 5.13 1.24 10.08
CA PRO A 36 5.33 2.62 9.65
C PRO A 36 6.78 2.87 9.21
N HIS A 37 7.77 2.32 9.92
CA HIS A 37 9.18 2.47 9.56
C HIS A 37 9.49 1.79 8.24
N LEU A 38 8.97 0.57 8.04
CA LEU A 38 9.11 -0.12 6.76
C LEU A 38 8.38 0.64 5.64
N SER A 39 7.31 1.35 5.97
CA SER A 39 6.55 2.15 5.01
C SER A 39 7.31 3.40 4.58
N ASP A 40 8.04 4.06 5.48
CA ASP A 40 8.96 5.14 5.16
C ASP A 40 10.03 4.68 4.17
N ASP A 41 10.70 3.56 4.48
CA ASP A 41 11.77 2.99 3.65
C ASP A 41 11.25 2.61 2.25
N ILE A 42 10.12 1.90 2.20
CA ILE A 42 9.49 1.50 0.93
C ILE A 42 9.10 2.73 0.12
N THR A 43 8.58 3.79 0.74
CA THR A 43 8.15 5.00 0.04
C THR A 43 9.32 5.66 -0.67
N GLN A 44 10.45 5.80 0.02
CA GLN A 44 11.68 6.33 -0.57
C GLN A 44 12.13 5.47 -1.77
N ASP A 45 12.19 4.15 -1.57
CA ASP A 45 12.58 3.20 -2.61
C ASP A 45 11.66 3.23 -3.84
N VAL A 46 10.36 3.44 -3.63
CA VAL A 46 9.38 3.59 -4.70
C VAL A 46 9.69 4.83 -5.53
N PHE A 47 9.91 5.98 -4.91
CA PHE A 47 10.21 7.19 -5.67
C PHE A 47 11.56 7.15 -6.37
N ILE A 48 12.56 6.47 -5.80
CA ILE A 48 13.83 6.18 -6.50
C ILE A 48 13.56 5.33 -7.76
N LYS A 49 12.68 4.33 -7.68
CA LYS A 49 12.30 3.50 -8.84
C LYS A 49 11.47 4.27 -9.86
N VAL A 50 10.54 5.11 -9.42
CA VAL A 50 9.75 6.00 -10.27
C VAL A 50 10.68 6.93 -11.04
N PHE A 51 11.62 7.58 -10.36
CA PHE A 51 12.64 8.43 -10.99
C PHE A 51 13.45 7.68 -12.05
N LYS A 52 13.99 6.51 -11.70
CA LYS A 52 14.80 5.69 -12.61
C LYS A 52 14.02 5.22 -13.85
N ASN A 53 12.70 5.06 -13.74
CA ASN A 53 11.84 4.55 -14.80
C ASN A 53 10.89 5.61 -15.37
N TRP A 54 11.08 6.89 -15.05
CA TRP A 54 10.17 7.96 -15.46
C TRP A 54 10.05 8.03 -16.98
N ASN A 55 11.19 8.04 -17.66
CA ASN A 55 11.27 8.09 -19.12
C ASN A 55 10.80 6.81 -19.82
N SER A 56 10.59 5.71 -19.09
CA SER A 56 10.06 4.45 -19.64
C SER A 56 8.56 4.29 -19.40
N PHE A 57 7.91 5.24 -18.73
CA PHE A 57 6.46 5.22 -18.52
C PHE A 57 5.71 5.47 -19.85
N ARG A 58 5.05 4.42 -20.34
CA ARG A 58 4.41 4.39 -21.68
C ARG A 58 3.02 5.02 -21.74
N LYS A 59 2.47 5.51 -20.62
CA LYS A 59 1.10 6.06 -20.52
C LYS A 59 -0.01 5.08 -20.92
N GLU A 60 0.26 3.79 -20.82
CA GLU A 60 -0.73 2.71 -21.03
C GLU A 60 -1.67 2.54 -19.82
N SER A 61 -1.31 3.11 -18.67
CA SER A 61 -2.12 3.23 -17.45
C SER A 61 -2.09 4.67 -16.94
N SER A 62 -2.90 5.01 -15.94
CA SER A 62 -2.71 6.26 -15.18
C SER A 62 -1.38 6.24 -14.43
N ILE A 63 -0.83 7.43 -14.13
CA ILE A 63 0.40 7.58 -13.31
C ILE A 63 0.16 6.95 -11.93
N LYS A 64 -1.02 7.18 -11.34
CA LYS A 64 -1.43 6.59 -10.06
C LYS A 64 -1.34 5.07 -10.09
N THR A 65 -1.96 4.42 -11.08
CA THR A 65 -1.94 2.95 -11.22
C THR A 65 -0.51 2.42 -11.35
N TRP A 66 0.33 3.10 -12.14
CA TRP A 66 1.72 2.73 -12.33
C TRP A 66 2.54 2.84 -11.03
N ILE A 67 2.41 3.95 -10.30
CA ILE A 67 3.10 4.16 -9.01
C ILE A 67 2.63 3.14 -7.98
N LEU A 68 1.31 2.94 -7.81
CA LEU A 68 0.76 1.97 -6.85
C LEU A 68 1.21 0.53 -7.18
N LYS A 69 1.38 0.18 -8.46
CA LYS A 69 1.95 -1.11 -8.86
C LYS A 69 3.42 -1.24 -8.45
N ILE A 70 4.23 -0.20 -8.60
CA ILE A 70 5.62 -0.15 -8.12
C ILE A 70 5.66 -0.28 -6.58
N THR A 71 4.78 0.43 -5.88
CA THR A 71 4.63 0.35 -4.41
C THR A 71 4.35 -1.06 -3.96
N ARG A 72 3.32 -1.68 -4.54
CA ARG A 72 2.93 -3.04 -4.19
C ARG A 72 4.05 -4.04 -4.40
N ASN A 73 4.71 -3.98 -5.56
CA ASN A 73 5.81 -4.89 -5.87
C ASN A 73 6.99 -4.69 -4.92
N THR A 74 7.31 -3.45 -4.60
CA THR A 74 8.37 -3.11 -3.64
C THR A 74 8.02 -3.67 -2.25
N ALA A 75 6.85 -3.37 -1.71
CA ALA A 75 6.42 -3.86 -0.40
C ALA A 75 6.38 -5.40 -0.33
N ILE A 76 5.89 -6.08 -1.37
CA ILE A 76 5.89 -7.55 -1.42
C ILE A 76 7.32 -8.11 -1.43
N ASN A 77 8.25 -7.46 -2.13
CA ASN A 77 9.64 -7.90 -2.18
C ASN A 77 10.34 -7.73 -0.83
N TYR A 78 10.11 -6.60 -0.14
CA TYR A 78 10.59 -6.38 1.22
C TYR A 78 10.13 -7.50 2.17
N LEU A 79 8.82 -7.81 2.17
CA LEU A 79 8.25 -8.88 3.00
C LEU A 79 8.72 -10.30 2.62
N LYS A 80 9.13 -10.52 1.37
CA LYS A 80 9.65 -11.83 0.91
C LYS A 80 11.13 -12.03 1.21
N SER A 81 11.90 -10.96 1.31
CA SER A 81 13.35 -10.99 1.49
C SER A 81 13.73 -11.83 2.71
N SER A 82 14.70 -12.73 2.52
CA SER A 82 15.21 -13.64 3.55
C SER A 82 15.79 -12.90 4.74
N TYR A 83 16.28 -11.68 4.55
CA TYR A 83 16.74 -10.80 5.62
C TYR A 83 15.61 -10.43 6.59
N PHE A 84 14.45 -9.99 6.09
CA PHE A 84 13.28 -9.68 6.91
C PHE A 84 12.65 -10.93 7.54
N LYS A 85 12.61 -12.05 6.80
CA LYS A 85 12.18 -13.34 7.39
C LYS A 85 13.09 -13.77 8.53
N ARG A 86 14.40 -13.52 8.43
CA ARG A 86 15.38 -13.88 9.46
C ARG A 86 15.35 -12.93 10.65
N ILE A 87 15.09 -11.64 10.45
CA ILE A 87 14.82 -10.68 11.55
C ILE A 87 13.55 -11.07 12.30
N SER A 88 12.47 -11.39 11.59
CA SER A 88 11.23 -11.90 12.19
C SER A 88 11.42 -13.25 12.90
N LEU A 89 12.33 -14.11 12.41
CA LEU A 89 12.67 -15.36 13.08
C LEU A 89 13.58 -15.15 14.30
N ILE A 90 14.50 -14.19 14.28
CA ILE A 90 15.36 -13.88 15.45
C ILE A 90 14.54 -13.15 16.54
N GLY A 91 13.54 -12.37 16.13
CA GLY A 91 12.43 -11.91 16.96
C GLY A 91 11.37 -13.01 17.15
N PHE A 92 11.72 -14.17 17.68
CA PHE A 92 10.79 -15.29 17.98
C PHE A 92 9.61 -14.94 18.92
N PHE A 93 9.47 -13.67 19.30
CA PHE A 93 8.30 -13.06 19.91
C PHE A 93 7.91 -11.75 19.20
N SER A 94 7.92 -11.68 17.87
CA SER A 94 7.05 -10.75 17.13
C SER A 94 5.61 -11.25 17.29
N ASP A 95 5.18 -11.22 18.56
CA ASP A 95 3.83 -11.33 19.07
C ASP A 95 3.01 -10.36 18.22
N ASP A 96 1.85 -10.80 17.71
CA ASP A 96 0.88 -9.91 17.07
C ASP A 96 0.70 -8.62 17.91
N LYS A 97 0.95 -8.67 19.22
CA LYS A 97 0.99 -7.53 20.14
C LYS A 97 1.98 -6.41 19.79
N GLN A 98 3.19 -6.69 19.28
CA GLN A 98 4.15 -5.61 19.01
C GLN A 98 3.79 -4.85 17.74
N SER A 99 3.32 -5.55 16.70
CA SER A 99 2.69 -4.92 15.54
C SER A 99 1.40 -4.20 15.93
N LEU A 100 0.54 -4.81 16.76
CA LEU A 100 -0.66 -4.15 17.28
C LEU A 100 -0.33 -2.89 18.09
N SER A 101 0.78 -2.86 18.84
CA SER A 101 1.23 -1.70 19.59
C SER A 101 1.70 -0.57 18.69
N ALA A 102 2.48 -0.87 17.63
CA ALA A 102 2.89 0.13 16.64
C ALA A 102 1.68 0.61 15.81
N GLU A 103 0.77 -0.30 15.46
CA GLU A 103 -0.51 0.02 14.84
C GLU A 103 -1.34 0.94 15.75
N GLN A 104 -1.44 0.64 17.05
CA GLN A 104 -2.17 1.44 18.05
C GLN A 104 -1.54 2.80 18.31
N GLU A 105 -0.22 2.87 18.42
CA GLU A 105 0.50 4.13 18.58
C GLU A 105 0.31 5.02 17.35
N PHE A 106 0.37 4.44 16.15
CA PHE A 106 0.04 5.13 14.91
C PHE A 106 -1.45 5.54 14.84
N PHE A 107 -2.39 4.67 15.24
CA PHE A 107 -3.82 4.97 15.34
C PHE A 107 -4.12 6.12 16.33
N ASN A 108 -3.26 6.33 17.32
CA ASN A 108 -3.42 7.37 18.33
C ASN A 108 -2.74 8.69 17.95
N GLN A 109 -1.72 8.67 17.10
CA GLN A 109 -1.00 9.87 16.65
C GLN A 109 -1.60 10.51 15.40
N GLU A 110 -2.18 9.71 14.50
CA GLU A 110 -2.89 10.18 13.32
C GLU A 110 -4.39 10.03 13.53
N GLU A 111 -5.17 11.05 13.12
CA GLU A 111 -6.64 11.02 13.06
C GLU A 111 -7.11 10.04 11.96
N MET A 112 -6.74 8.77 12.08
CA MET A 112 -7.13 7.74 11.15
C MET A 112 -8.63 7.55 11.25
N ASN A 113 -9.33 8.06 10.22
CA ASN A 113 -10.76 7.87 10.05
C ASN A 113 -11.10 6.37 10.25
N GLU A 114 -12.18 6.10 10.98
CA GLU A 114 -12.71 4.76 11.33
C GLU A 114 -12.66 3.75 10.18
N VAL A 115 -12.78 4.22 8.94
CA VAL A 115 -12.59 3.43 7.71
C VAL A 115 -11.27 2.65 7.71
N TRP A 116 -10.16 3.29 8.09
CA TRP A 116 -8.85 2.64 8.09
C TRP A 116 -8.71 1.57 9.18
N LYS A 117 -9.28 1.80 10.37
CA LYS A 117 -9.29 0.81 11.46
C LYS A 117 -10.00 -0.46 11.01
N VAL A 118 -11.13 -0.33 10.33
CA VAL A 118 -11.87 -1.47 9.76
C VAL A 118 -11.06 -2.17 8.67
N VAL A 119 -10.47 -1.41 7.75
CA VAL A 119 -9.68 -1.95 6.64
C VAL A 119 -8.47 -2.75 7.15
N LEU A 120 -7.79 -2.31 8.21
CA LEU A 120 -6.63 -3.01 8.77
C LEU A 120 -6.97 -4.32 9.47
N LYS A 121 -8.20 -4.49 9.97
CA LYS A 121 -8.72 -5.78 10.48
C LYS A 121 -8.97 -6.81 9.38
N LEU A 122 -9.03 -6.38 8.11
CA LEU A 122 -9.23 -7.31 6.99
C LEU A 122 -7.96 -8.16 6.73
N PRO A 123 -8.13 -9.40 6.24
CA PRO A 123 -7.03 -10.17 5.67
C PRO A 123 -6.36 -9.41 4.53
N LYS A 124 -5.03 -9.51 4.41
CA LYS A 124 -4.18 -8.78 3.45
C LYS A 124 -4.79 -8.62 2.06
N LYS A 125 -5.22 -9.72 1.43
CA LYS A 125 -5.80 -9.70 0.07
C LYS A 125 -7.08 -8.85 -0.05
N HIS A 126 -7.88 -8.78 1.00
CA HIS A 126 -9.12 -7.99 1.03
C HIS A 126 -8.85 -6.53 1.38
N ARG A 127 -7.85 -6.27 2.21
CA ARG A 127 -7.39 -4.92 2.53
C ARG A 127 -6.90 -4.20 1.27
N GLU A 128 -5.99 -4.85 0.53
CA GLU A 128 -5.43 -4.28 -0.70
C GLU A 128 -6.54 -3.95 -1.71
N ILE A 129 -7.52 -4.84 -1.93
CA ILE A 129 -8.54 -4.56 -2.94
C ILE A 129 -9.54 -3.48 -2.51
N ILE A 130 -9.84 -3.37 -1.22
CA ILE A 130 -10.75 -2.33 -0.71
C ILE A 130 -10.09 -0.97 -0.81
N ILE A 131 -8.79 -0.84 -0.52
CA ILE A 131 -8.13 0.47 -0.61
C ILE A 131 -8.00 0.95 -2.06
N LEU A 132 -7.70 0.03 -2.99
CA LEU A 132 -7.63 0.36 -4.42
C LEU A 132 -8.98 0.83 -4.98
N ASP A 133 -10.08 0.24 -4.50
CA ASP A 133 -11.46 0.58 -4.90
C ASP A 133 -11.97 1.86 -4.20
N ALA A 134 -11.93 1.92 -2.87
CA ALA A 134 -12.63 2.94 -2.09
C ALA A 134 -11.84 4.24 -1.89
N LYS A 135 -10.50 4.19 -1.88
CA LYS A 135 -9.65 5.37 -1.65
C LYS A 135 -9.03 5.87 -2.95
N TYR A 136 -8.56 4.95 -3.78
CA TYR A 136 -7.87 5.29 -5.04
C TYR A 136 -8.78 5.26 -6.26
N GLU A 137 -10.02 4.76 -6.12
CA GLU A 137 -11.06 4.75 -7.16
C GLU A 137 -10.60 4.13 -8.48
N LEU A 138 -9.72 3.13 -8.39
CA LEU A 138 -9.19 2.47 -9.59
C LEU A 138 -10.29 1.66 -10.29
N SER A 139 -10.25 1.68 -11.61
CA SER A 139 -11.08 0.77 -12.42
C SER A 139 -10.73 -0.70 -12.16
N TYR A 140 -11.60 -1.61 -12.58
CA TYR A 140 -11.36 -3.05 -12.39
C TYR A 140 -10.14 -3.53 -13.18
N GLU A 141 -9.89 -2.92 -14.33
CA GLU A 141 -8.75 -3.11 -15.20
C GLU A 141 -7.46 -2.64 -14.51
N GLU A 142 -7.44 -1.43 -13.96
CA GLU A 142 -6.29 -0.92 -13.21
C GLU A 142 -6.02 -1.74 -11.95
N MET A 143 -7.05 -2.12 -11.19
CA MET A 143 -6.89 -3.01 -10.04
C MET A 143 -6.31 -4.38 -10.44
N ALA A 144 -6.77 -4.95 -11.55
CA ALA A 144 -6.26 -6.21 -12.08
C ALA A 144 -4.78 -6.08 -12.43
N GLU A 145 -4.39 -4.96 -13.05
CA GLU A 145 -3.01 -4.66 -13.40
C GLU A 145 -2.12 -4.46 -12.16
N THR A 146 -2.54 -3.65 -11.19
CA THR A 146 -1.80 -3.39 -9.94
C THR A 146 -1.61 -4.67 -9.14
N LEU A 147 -2.65 -5.50 -9.03
CA LEU A 147 -2.62 -6.73 -8.24
C LEU A 147 -1.96 -7.91 -8.97
N GLY A 148 -1.85 -7.86 -10.31
CA GLY A 148 -1.35 -8.96 -11.14
C GLY A 148 -2.32 -10.15 -11.18
N VAL A 149 -3.62 -9.89 -11.28
CA VAL A 149 -4.68 -10.93 -11.29
C VAL A 149 -5.70 -10.67 -12.39
N SER A 150 -6.59 -11.62 -12.68
CA SER A 150 -7.67 -11.40 -13.67
C SER A 150 -8.76 -10.47 -13.14
N ILE A 151 -9.47 -9.77 -14.04
CA ILE A 151 -10.64 -8.93 -13.71
C ILE A 151 -11.72 -9.73 -12.96
N GLY A 152 -11.93 -11.01 -13.32
CA GLY A 152 -12.84 -11.89 -12.58
C GLY A 152 -12.41 -12.14 -11.13
N THR A 153 -11.10 -12.20 -10.89
CA THR A 153 -10.55 -12.27 -9.52
C THR A 153 -10.78 -10.97 -8.77
N VAL A 154 -10.61 -9.81 -9.42
CA VAL A 154 -10.92 -8.50 -8.83
C VAL A 154 -12.38 -8.46 -8.37
N LYS A 155 -13.34 -8.71 -9.27
CA LYS A 155 -14.78 -8.70 -8.97
C LYS A 155 -15.14 -9.61 -7.79
N SER A 156 -14.69 -10.86 -7.84
CA SER A 156 -15.02 -11.84 -6.79
C SER A 156 -14.32 -11.58 -5.46
N ARG A 157 -13.12 -10.98 -5.47
CA ARG A 157 -12.38 -10.63 -4.24
C ARG A 157 -12.95 -9.36 -3.62
N LEU A 158 -13.35 -8.38 -4.44
CA LEU A 158 -13.96 -7.13 -3.97
C LEU A 158 -15.32 -7.40 -3.32
N SER A 159 -16.16 -8.21 -3.97
CA SER A 159 -17.45 -8.64 -3.40
C SER A 159 -17.27 -9.26 -2.00
N ARG A 160 -16.37 -10.24 -1.85
CA ARG A 160 -16.07 -10.87 -0.55
C ARG A 160 -15.49 -9.89 0.46
N ALA A 161 -14.64 -8.97 0.02
CA ALA A 161 -14.06 -7.96 0.89
C ALA A 161 -15.12 -7.00 1.44
N ARG A 162 -16.04 -6.52 0.58
CA ARG A 162 -17.17 -5.67 0.99
C ARG A 162 -18.09 -6.38 1.98
N SER A 163 -18.38 -7.67 1.78
CA SER A 163 -19.15 -8.46 2.75
C SER A 163 -18.45 -8.56 4.12
N LYS A 164 -17.11 -8.65 4.15
CA LYS A 164 -16.36 -8.66 5.42
C LYS A 164 -16.35 -7.29 6.10
N VAL A 165 -16.18 -6.21 5.35
CA VAL A 165 -16.28 -4.84 5.87
C VAL A 165 -17.66 -4.62 6.49
N SER A 166 -18.73 -5.00 5.80
CA SER A 166 -20.09 -4.87 6.32
C SER A 166 -20.32 -5.61 7.64
N LYS A 167 -19.75 -6.81 7.80
CA LYS A 167 -19.81 -7.55 9.07
C LYS A 167 -19.06 -6.83 10.20
N LEU A 168 -17.84 -6.38 9.93
CA LEU A 168 -17.02 -5.68 10.92
C LEU A 168 -17.65 -4.37 11.39
N ILE A 169 -18.32 -3.64 10.50
CA ILE A 169 -19.04 -2.41 10.85
C ILE A 169 -20.31 -2.73 11.63
N GLY A 170 -21.09 -3.74 11.20
CA GLY A 170 -22.32 -4.14 11.90
C GLY A 170 -22.08 -4.71 13.31
N GLU A 171 -20.97 -5.40 13.53
CA GLU A 171 -20.55 -5.88 14.85
C GLU A 171 -20.12 -4.71 15.76
N GLY A 172 -19.40 -3.71 15.23
CA GLY A 172 -18.94 -2.55 16.01
C GLY A 172 -20.07 -1.61 16.48
N SER A 173 -21.22 -1.57 15.80
CA SER A 173 -22.39 -0.79 16.24
C SER A 173 -23.20 -1.46 17.36
N SER A 174 -22.88 -2.71 17.71
CA SER A 174 -23.61 -3.50 18.71
C SER A 174 -22.99 -3.40 20.12
N ASP A 175 -21.75 -2.94 20.22
CA ASP A 175 -20.97 -2.89 21.46
C ASP A 175 -21.08 -1.53 22.20
N GLU A 176 -21.91 -0.60 21.69
CA GLU A 176 -22.16 0.73 22.27
C GLU A 176 -23.59 0.91 22.85
N GLN A 177 -24.33 -0.19 23.11
CA GLN A 177 -25.66 -0.15 23.75
C GLN A 177 -25.70 -0.87 25.10
#